data_AF-F8JAM2-F1
#
_entry.id   AF-F8JAM2-F1
#
_cell.length_a   1.000
_cell.length_b   1.000
_cell.length_c   1.000
_cell.angle_alpha   90.00
_cell.angle_beta   90.00
_cell.angle_gamma   90.00
#
_symmetry.space_group_name_H-M   'P 1'
#
loop_
_entity.id
_entity.type
_entity.pdbx_description
1 polymer ?
#
loop_
_entity_poly.entity_id
_entity_poly.type
_entity_poly.pdbx_seq_one_letter_code
_entity_poly.pdbx_strand_id
1 'polypeptide(L)'
;MLQFNQNVRELRSPRWSIGEIASVLKYQHSIIIISVIGCLSAALLFLAVTPKKYIATAVLLTETRQAPDDDAASSDAVVDSTVIESQMEAVRSGSLALRVIDELGLADDPEFGKPRPGFLSRLLAMSPIGKSPAHKANPREIALDNLQAKLKIERIGRSYVAEIDATSIDAEKAAKIANAIADGYIEEQLGARQESQLRANKWMQDRLVVLRDQATRAEKAARDATLTGSSPGQTAASGVVPADNGKALDLAAKARIARAGYEAYLNRYTQALQLQKVAIPSTSARVLTRAIPPNIPGSPRTTLVLALSLIAGCTLGTLGAFGAEFVQAPVRSRSQLSTALGVRVFEPLPLCKVRTGLFGRDKGMPIVLVGNSGIGANAAENELRKIKIALSQFDLQKPTRAIGVTSPKSHDGKTTIAYNLALLSAQSGSRTLLIDANLRNPTLAKCFCERDGELFTKFITGVDEALTVVRLADNLSFVGQNNFAIPAHPADILSCDAMHQALQRAQGNFDYIIIDLPAMLDHVDARAIAPLLDRVLMVCRWGSPIADLERCLENAEVISSRLLGIVINKSPETRSSGFVRPIKKPEQSDGTVDRVEA
;
A
#
# COMPACT_ATOMS: atom_id res chain seq x y z
N MET A 1 -24.08 48.22 -6.48
CA MET A 1 -22.87 47.45 -6.86
C MET A 1 -22.31 46.53 -5.76
N LEU A 2 -22.60 46.74 -4.46
CA LEU A 2 -22.10 45.84 -3.39
C LEU A 2 -22.98 44.60 -3.13
N GLN A 3 -24.28 44.63 -3.44
CA GLN A 3 -25.16 43.45 -3.31
C GLN A 3 -25.10 42.46 -4.48
N PHE A 4 -24.64 42.88 -5.67
CA PHE A 4 -24.45 41.97 -6.81
C PHE A 4 -23.22 41.06 -6.64
N ASN A 5 -22.33 41.41 -5.71
CA ASN A 5 -21.07 40.70 -5.45
C ASN A 5 -21.20 39.57 -4.41
N GLN A 6 -22.32 39.52 -3.68
CA GLN A 6 -22.59 38.43 -2.73
C GLN A 6 -23.21 37.20 -3.40
N ASN A 7 -24.10 37.38 -4.39
CA ASN A 7 -24.74 36.27 -5.11
C ASN A 7 -23.80 35.49 -6.06
N VAL A 8 -22.60 36.00 -6.34
CA VAL A 8 -21.60 35.29 -7.18
C VAL A 8 -20.64 34.43 -6.33
N ARG A 9 -20.60 34.63 -5.00
CA ARG A 9 -19.77 33.81 -4.11
C ARG A 9 -20.38 32.45 -3.77
N GLU A 10 -21.70 32.28 -3.87
CA GLU A 10 -22.38 31.02 -3.52
C GLU A 10 -22.33 29.93 -4.61
N LEU A 11 -21.83 30.22 -5.81
CA LEU A 11 -21.68 29.22 -6.89
C LEU A 11 -20.27 28.60 -6.98
N ARG A 12 -19.35 28.91 -6.06
CA ARG A 12 -18.01 28.31 -6.00
C ARG A 12 -17.91 27.14 -5.02
N SER A 13 -18.86 26.20 -5.05
CA SER A 13 -18.50 24.86 -4.61
C SER A 13 -17.84 24.16 -5.80
N PRO A 14 -16.55 23.79 -5.74
CA PRO A 14 -15.99 22.90 -6.75
C PRO A 14 -16.68 21.56 -6.59
N ARG A 15 -17.81 21.38 -7.29
CA ARG A 15 -18.44 20.08 -7.45
C ARG A 15 -17.55 19.31 -8.39
N TRP A 16 -16.54 18.65 -7.82
CA TRP A 16 -15.71 17.69 -8.53
C TRP A 16 -16.62 16.70 -9.24
N SER A 17 -16.71 16.83 -10.55
CA SER A 17 -17.46 15.89 -11.36
C SER A 17 -16.69 14.56 -11.43
N ILE A 18 -17.40 13.44 -11.57
CA ILE A 18 -16.78 12.12 -11.74
C ILE A 18 -15.79 12.12 -12.92
N GLY A 19 -16.06 12.93 -13.96
CA GLY A 19 -15.18 13.11 -15.11
C GLY A 19 -13.87 13.83 -14.78
N GLU A 20 -13.89 14.82 -13.86
CA GLU A 20 -12.68 15.51 -13.41
C GLU A 20 -11.80 14.57 -12.59
N ILE A 21 -12.37 13.82 -11.66
CA ILE A 21 -11.64 12.81 -10.87
C ILE A 21 -10.97 11.78 -11.79
N ALA A 22 -11.68 11.30 -12.81
CA ALA A 22 -11.12 10.37 -13.80
C ALA A 22 -9.98 10.99 -14.64
N SER A 23 -10.05 12.30 -14.93
CA SER A 23 -8.98 13.00 -15.65
C SER A 23 -7.70 13.10 -14.84
N VAL A 24 -7.81 13.31 -13.53
CA VAL A 24 -6.68 13.45 -12.59
C VAL A 24 -5.95 12.13 -12.44
N LEU A 25 -6.71 11.06 -12.20
CA LEU A 25 -6.18 9.69 -12.17
C LEU A 25 -5.46 9.32 -13.47
N LYS A 26 -5.96 9.77 -14.62
CA LYS A 26 -5.33 9.48 -15.92
C LYS A 26 -4.04 10.27 -16.14
N TYR A 27 -4.02 11.56 -15.81
CA TYR A 27 -2.86 12.41 -16.05
C TYR A 27 -1.72 12.18 -15.04
N GLN A 28 -2.03 11.71 -13.83
CA GLN A 28 -1.07 11.57 -12.74
C GLN A 28 -0.86 10.13 -12.26
N HIS A 29 -1.22 9.14 -13.09
CA HIS A 29 -1.04 7.70 -12.77
C HIS A 29 0.42 7.35 -12.41
N SER A 30 1.41 8.07 -12.92
CA SER A 30 2.82 7.87 -12.58
C SER A 30 3.12 8.09 -11.09
N ILE A 31 2.49 9.09 -10.45
CA ILE A 31 2.68 9.36 -9.01
C ILE A 31 2.09 8.20 -8.19
N ILE A 32 0.91 7.72 -8.59
CA ILE A 32 0.25 6.58 -7.95
C ILE A 32 1.13 5.32 -8.07
N ILE A 33 1.64 5.02 -9.27
CA ILE A 33 2.50 3.85 -9.51
C ILE A 33 3.78 3.94 -8.68
N ILE A 34 4.45 5.09 -8.65
CA ILE A 34 5.68 5.27 -7.86
C ILE A 34 5.40 5.07 -6.37
N SER A 35 4.30 5.61 -5.84
CA SER A 35 3.92 5.43 -4.44
C SER A 35 3.64 3.97 -4.10
N VAL A 36 2.90 3.25 -4.95
CA VAL A 36 2.62 1.83 -4.78
C VAL A 36 3.90 0.99 -4.81
N ILE A 37 4.79 1.24 -5.78
CA ILE A 37 6.09 0.55 -5.88
C ILE A 37 6.95 0.85 -4.64
N GLY A 38 6.99 2.09 -4.17
CA GLY A 38 7.73 2.48 -2.98
C GLY A 38 7.25 1.76 -1.72
N CYS A 39 5.93 1.73 -1.49
CA CYS A 39 5.34 1.02 -0.35
C CYS A 39 5.53 -0.50 -0.43
N LEU A 40 5.39 -1.11 -1.61
CA LEU A 40 5.67 -2.53 -1.81
C LEU A 40 7.15 -2.87 -1.59
N SER A 41 8.07 -2.02 -2.04
CA SER A 41 9.50 -2.21 -1.84
C SER A 41 9.88 -2.12 -0.36
N ALA A 42 9.31 -1.14 0.37
CA ALA A 42 9.49 -1.04 1.81
C ALA A 42 8.92 -2.26 2.57
N ALA A 43 7.77 -2.78 2.12
CA ALA A 43 7.19 -4.00 2.68
C ALA A 43 8.05 -5.24 2.43
N LEU A 44 8.61 -5.40 1.24
CA LEU A 44 9.55 -6.47 0.92
C LEU A 44 10.84 -6.36 1.74
N LEU A 45 11.37 -5.15 1.92
CA LEU A 45 12.51 -4.90 2.79
C LEU A 45 12.19 -5.27 4.25
N PHE A 46 11.03 -4.88 4.76
CA PHE A 46 10.56 -5.25 6.10
C PHE A 46 10.46 -6.77 6.27
N LEU A 47 9.91 -7.49 5.28
CA LEU A 47 9.81 -8.95 5.29
C LEU A 47 11.18 -9.64 5.15
N ALA A 48 12.16 -9.00 4.51
CA ALA A 48 13.52 -9.53 4.40
C ALA A 48 14.34 -9.34 5.68
N VAL A 49 14.14 -8.24 6.41
CA VAL A 49 14.87 -7.92 7.64
C VAL A 49 14.24 -8.59 8.87
N THR A 50 12.92 -8.74 8.90
CA THR A 50 12.21 -9.28 10.07
C THR A 50 12.32 -10.81 10.11
N PRO A 51 12.83 -11.40 11.20
CA PRO A 51 12.92 -12.86 11.31
C PRO A 51 11.53 -13.49 11.33
N LYS A 52 11.39 -14.59 10.59
CA LYS A 52 10.18 -15.42 10.58
C LYS A 52 10.04 -16.12 11.93
N LYS A 53 8.82 -16.12 12.49
CA LYS A 53 8.49 -16.81 13.74
C LYS A 53 7.48 -17.93 13.46
N TYR A 54 7.74 -19.09 14.06
CA TYR A 54 6.95 -20.30 13.95
C TYR A 54 6.21 -20.54 15.26
N ILE A 55 4.96 -21.00 15.16
CA ILE A 55 4.10 -21.31 16.31
C ILE A 55 3.76 -22.79 16.24
N ALA A 56 4.09 -23.55 17.28
CA ALA A 56 3.76 -24.96 17.38
C ALA A 56 2.82 -25.18 18.56
N THR A 57 1.76 -25.96 18.34
CA THR A 57 0.66 -26.14 19.29
C THR A 57 0.62 -27.57 19.80
N ALA A 58 0.70 -27.75 21.12
CA ALA A 58 0.40 -29.02 21.78
C ALA A 58 -0.99 -28.95 22.43
N VAL A 59 -1.73 -30.06 22.40
CA VAL A 59 -3.09 -30.14 22.92
C VAL A 59 -3.13 -31.08 24.11
N LEU A 60 -3.53 -30.55 25.26
CA LEU A 60 -3.64 -31.27 26.54
C LEU A 60 -5.11 -31.41 26.95
N LEU A 61 -5.53 -32.63 27.28
CA LEU A 61 -6.83 -32.89 27.88
C LEU A 61 -6.66 -33.01 29.40
N THR A 62 -7.45 -32.28 30.17
CA THR A 62 -7.42 -32.33 31.65
C THR A 62 -8.75 -32.81 32.20
N GLU A 63 -8.81 -34.08 32.56
CA GLU A 63 -9.97 -34.70 33.20
C GLU A 63 -10.09 -34.24 34.67
N THR A 64 -11.17 -33.52 34.96
CA THR A 64 -11.61 -33.30 36.34
C THR A 64 -12.33 -34.56 36.82
N ARG A 65 -11.88 -35.11 37.95
CA ARG A 65 -12.50 -36.31 38.52
C ARG A 65 -13.91 -35.96 39.01
N GLN A 66 -14.94 -36.51 38.37
CA GLN A 66 -16.20 -36.79 39.07
C GLN A 66 -15.93 -37.91 40.07
N ALA A 67 -16.21 -37.65 41.35
CA ALA A 67 -16.23 -38.70 42.36
C ALA A 67 -17.26 -39.76 41.96
N PRO A 68 -16.95 -41.06 42.06
CA PRO A 68 -17.99 -42.07 42.01
C PRO A 68 -18.77 -41.99 43.33
N ASP A 69 -20.09 -41.94 43.19
CA ASP A 69 -21.15 -41.92 44.21
C ASP A 69 -21.49 -40.55 44.82
N ASP A 70 -22.46 -39.88 44.20
CA ASP A 70 -23.71 -39.50 44.86
C ASP A 70 -24.84 -39.42 43.82
N ASP A 71 -25.87 -40.26 44.01
CA ASP A 71 -27.13 -40.21 43.29
C ASP A 71 -27.81 -38.85 43.50
N ALA A 72 -27.96 -38.05 42.44
CA ALA A 72 -29.21 -37.37 42.10
C ALA A 72 -29.05 -36.49 40.86
N ALA A 73 -30.08 -36.54 40.03
CA ALA A 73 -30.31 -35.71 38.87
C ALA A 73 -30.04 -34.21 39.12
N SER A 74 -29.05 -33.68 38.40
CA SER A 74 -29.09 -32.30 37.90
C SER A 74 -28.20 -32.18 36.66
N SER A 75 -28.83 -32.24 35.51
CA SER A 75 -28.31 -31.76 34.24
C SER A 75 -28.18 -30.23 34.28
N ASP A 76 -27.13 -29.72 34.91
CA ASP A 76 -26.44 -28.49 34.50
C ASP A 76 -25.15 -28.37 35.34
N ALA A 77 -24.18 -29.25 35.09
CA ALA A 77 -22.83 -29.02 35.56
C ALA A 77 -22.28 -27.83 34.77
N VAL A 78 -22.63 -26.61 35.21
CA VAL A 78 -21.92 -25.39 34.82
C VAL A 78 -20.45 -25.72 35.05
N VAL A 79 -19.73 -25.90 33.95
CA VAL A 79 -18.31 -26.23 33.99
C VAL A 79 -17.64 -25.16 34.83
N ASP A 80 -17.18 -25.54 36.02
CA ASP A 80 -16.66 -24.58 37.00
C ASP A 80 -15.40 -23.95 36.40
N SER A 81 -15.58 -22.77 35.80
CA SER A 81 -14.53 -22.07 35.07
C SER A 81 -13.37 -21.74 35.99
N THR A 82 -13.63 -21.60 37.29
CA THR A 82 -12.63 -21.27 38.32
C THR A 82 -11.60 -22.39 38.50
N VAL A 83 -12.02 -23.66 38.42
CA VAL A 83 -11.13 -24.82 38.57
C VAL A 83 -10.21 -24.96 37.35
N ILE A 84 -10.74 -24.74 36.15
CA ILE A 84 -9.96 -24.83 34.91
C ILE A 84 -9.00 -23.65 34.78
N GLU A 85 -9.42 -22.45 35.18
CA GLU A 85 -8.56 -21.27 35.20
C GLU A 85 -7.39 -21.45 36.18
N SER A 86 -7.63 -22.04 37.35
CA SER A 86 -6.56 -22.43 38.28
C SER A 86 -5.61 -23.48 37.68
N GLN A 87 -6.13 -24.46 36.92
CA GLN A 87 -5.29 -25.46 36.24
C GLN A 87 -4.48 -24.86 35.08
N MET A 88 -5.03 -23.92 34.31
CA MET A 88 -4.30 -23.22 33.26
C MET A 88 -3.18 -22.35 33.85
N GLU A 89 -3.41 -21.72 35.00
CA GLU A 89 -2.38 -20.96 35.71
C GLU A 89 -1.29 -21.88 36.27
N ALA A 90 -1.65 -23.10 36.68
CA ALA A 90 -0.66 -24.11 37.07
C ALA A 90 0.24 -24.53 35.90
N VAL A 91 -0.29 -24.65 34.68
CA VAL A 91 0.53 -24.89 33.46
C VAL A 91 1.44 -23.67 33.15
N ARG A 92 1.02 -22.45 33.52
CA ARG A 92 1.84 -21.22 33.40
C ARG A 92 2.82 -21.02 34.54
N SER A 93 2.84 -21.89 35.54
CA SER A 93 3.68 -21.75 36.73
C SER A 93 5.15 -21.55 36.35
N GLY A 94 5.79 -20.58 37.00
CA GLY A 94 7.21 -20.29 36.81
C GLY A 94 8.11 -21.49 37.13
N SER A 95 7.69 -22.37 38.05
CA SER A 95 8.43 -23.60 38.40
C SER A 95 8.54 -24.58 37.23
N LEU A 96 7.45 -24.76 36.47
CA LEU A 96 7.41 -25.62 35.30
C LEU A 96 8.23 -25.01 34.15
N ALA A 97 8.08 -23.71 33.90
CA ALA A 97 8.85 -22.99 32.89
C ALA A 97 10.36 -23.03 33.16
N LEU A 98 10.79 -22.87 34.41
CA LEU A 98 12.21 -22.99 34.80
C LEU A 98 12.76 -24.41 34.58
N ARG A 99 11.97 -25.45 34.87
CA ARG A 99 12.38 -26.83 34.60
C ARG A 99 12.59 -27.07 33.10
N VAL A 100 11.67 -26.59 32.26
CA VAL A 100 11.78 -26.71 30.80
C VAL A 100 12.98 -25.90 30.26
N ILE A 101 13.29 -24.74 30.86
CA ILE A 101 14.48 -23.95 30.52
C ILE A 101 15.76 -24.74 30.78
N ASP A 102 15.83 -25.43 31.92
CA ASP A 102 16.99 -26.24 32.29
C ASP A 102 17.10 -27.51 31.43
N GLU A 103 15.98 -28.18 31.14
CA GLU A 103 15.93 -29.39 30.31
C GLU A 103 16.35 -29.12 28.85
N LEU A 104 15.86 -28.01 28.27
CA LEU A 104 16.15 -27.63 26.89
C LEU A 104 17.37 -26.73 26.73
N GLY A 105 18.03 -26.34 27.84
CA GLY A 105 19.20 -25.45 27.81
C GLY A 105 18.91 -24.03 27.29
N LEU A 106 17.69 -23.52 27.48
CA LEU A 106 17.25 -22.23 26.90
C LEU A 106 17.98 -21.02 27.48
N ALA A 107 18.60 -21.15 28.66
CA ALA A 107 19.37 -20.08 29.30
C ALA A 107 20.64 -19.68 28.51
N ASP A 108 21.17 -20.56 27.67
CA ASP A 108 22.33 -20.28 26.80
C ASP A 108 21.93 -19.99 25.35
N ASP A 109 20.64 -20.12 25.01
CA ASP A 109 20.14 -19.86 23.67
C ASP A 109 20.12 -18.35 23.35
N PRO A 110 20.58 -17.91 22.15
CA PRO A 110 20.58 -16.49 21.77
C PRO A 110 19.18 -15.87 21.67
N GLU A 111 18.13 -16.69 21.56
CA GLU A 111 16.74 -16.26 21.44
C GLU A 111 16.03 -16.06 22.80
N PHE A 112 16.47 -16.77 23.84
CA PHE A 112 15.80 -16.79 25.16
C PHE A 112 16.72 -16.30 26.28
N GLY A 113 18.00 -16.65 26.28
CA GLY A 113 18.97 -16.33 27.32
C GLY A 113 19.87 -15.15 26.97
N LYS A 114 21.14 -15.42 26.65
CA LYS A 114 22.17 -14.39 26.43
C LYS A 114 21.99 -13.71 25.06
N PRO A 115 21.57 -12.44 24.98
CA PRO A 115 21.49 -11.74 23.71
C PRO A 115 22.90 -11.61 23.12
N ARG A 116 23.10 -12.04 21.87
CA ARG A 116 24.31 -11.66 21.12
C ARG A 116 24.28 -10.13 20.94
N PRO A 117 25.38 -9.41 21.19
CA PRO A 117 25.40 -7.96 20.98
C PRO A 117 25.15 -7.66 19.49
N GLY A 118 23.98 -7.10 19.19
CA GLY A 118 23.61 -6.68 17.84
C GLY A 118 24.42 -5.47 17.37
N PHE A 119 24.40 -5.23 16.05
CA PHE A 119 25.10 -4.11 15.42
C PHE A 119 24.65 -2.73 15.97
N LEU A 120 23.36 -2.60 16.29
CA LEU A 120 22.77 -1.41 16.92
C LEU A 120 23.27 -1.16 18.35
N SER A 121 23.42 -2.19 19.19
CA SER A 121 24.01 -2.05 20.52
C SER A 121 25.50 -1.68 20.48
N ARG A 122 26.20 -2.07 19.41
CA ARG A 122 27.61 -1.74 19.18
C ARG A 122 27.79 -0.29 18.69
N LEU A 123 26.81 0.22 17.95
CA LEU A 123 26.75 1.61 17.49
C LEU A 123 26.29 2.57 18.62
N LEU A 124 25.32 2.16 19.43
CA LEU A 124 24.86 2.90 20.62
C LEU A 124 25.92 2.95 21.72
N ALA A 125 26.84 1.97 21.80
CA ALA A 125 27.97 2.00 22.73
C ALA A 125 29.03 3.07 22.39
N MET A 126 28.97 3.68 21.19
CA MET A 126 29.89 4.77 20.78
C MET A 126 29.32 6.18 21.06
N SER A 127 28.13 6.32 21.63
CA SER A 127 27.51 7.61 21.96
C SER A 127 27.52 7.87 23.47
N PRO A 128 27.84 9.08 23.96
CA PRO A 128 27.87 9.39 25.39
C PRO A 128 26.48 9.54 26.03
N ILE A 129 25.39 9.28 25.28
CA ILE A 129 24.00 9.42 25.73
C ILE A 129 23.35 8.03 25.64
N GLY A 130 23.51 7.25 26.71
CA GLY A 130 22.88 5.93 26.79
C GLY A 130 23.45 5.08 27.91
N LYS A 131 23.11 5.39 29.17
CA LYS A 131 23.25 4.42 30.26
C LYS A 131 22.23 3.31 30.01
N SER A 132 22.63 2.23 29.34
CA SER A 132 21.87 0.98 29.39
C SER A 132 21.93 0.45 30.83
N PRO A 133 20.79 0.22 31.50
CA PRO A 133 20.79 -0.49 32.77
C PRO A 133 21.06 -1.96 32.46
N ALA A 134 22.35 -2.33 32.41
CA ALA A 134 22.76 -3.72 32.54
C ALA A 134 22.56 -4.14 34.00
N HIS A 135 21.31 -4.42 34.39
CA HIS A 135 21.09 -5.22 35.58
C HIS A 135 21.74 -6.59 35.33
N LYS A 136 22.51 -7.07 36.30
CA LYS A 136 23.08 -8.43 36.33
C LYS A 136 21.92 -9.43 36.53
N ALA A 137 20.97 -9.46 35.61
CA ALA A 137 19.88 -10.42 35.62
C ALA A 137 20.45 -11.79 35.28
N ASN A 138 20.12 -12.79 36.10
CA ASN A 138 20.55 -14.15 35.85
C ASN A 138 20.06 -14.57 34.45
N PRO A 139 20.88 -15.21 33.60
CA PRO A 139 20.44 -15.68 32.29
C PRO A 139 19.16 -16.54 32.35
N ARG A 140 18.94 -17.21 33.49
CA ARG A 140 17.74 -17.98 33.82
C ARG A 140 16.48 -17.13 33.97
N GLU A 141 16.56 -15.98 34.64
CA GLU A 141 15.42 -15.07 34.83
C GLU A 141 15.03 -14.42 33.49
N ILE A 142 16.01 -14.01 32.69
CA ILE A 142 15.79 -13.48 31.33
C ILE A 142 15.13 -14.54 30.44
N ALA A 143 15.59 -15.79 30.52
CA ALA A 143 15.01 -16.90 29.77
C ALA A 143 13.58 -17.21 30.22
N LEU A 144 13.27 -17.08 31.52
CA LEU A 144 11.92 -17.24 32.05
C LEU A 144 10.97 -16.19 31.48
N ASP A 145 11.33 -14.91 31.54
CA ASP A 145 10.51 -13.82 31.01
C ASP A 145 10.28 -13.98 29.50
N ASN A 146 11.34 -14.30 28.75
CA ASN A 146 11.27 -14.50 27.30
C ASN A 146 10.44 -15.74 26.92
N LEU A 147 10.53 -16.82 27.70
CA LEU A 147 9.73 -18.02 27.47
C LEU A 147 8.26 -17.74 27.76
N GLN A 148 7.93 -17.11 28.89
CA GLN A 148 6.56 -16.74 29.24
C GLN A 148 5.95 -15.78 28.21
N ALA A 149 6.71 -14.82 27.70
CA ALA A 149 6.25 -13.91 26.65
C ALA A 149 5.97 -14.60 25.29
N LYS A 150 6.57 -15.77 25.05
CA LYS A 150 6.45 -16.55 23.80
C LYS A 150 5.59 -17.81 23.95
N LEU A 151 5.10 -18.08 25.15
CA LEU A 151 4.22 -19.19 25.47
C LEU A 151 2.81 -18.66 25.69
N LYS A 152 1.84 -19.20 24.95
CA LYS A 152 0.44 -18.84 25.08
C LYS A 152 -0.35 -20.10 25.37
N ILE A 153 -1.02 -20.13 26.52
CA ILE A 153 -1.83 -21.28 26.94
C ILE A 153 -3.29 -20.82 27.00
N GLU A 154 -4.14 -21.42 26.20
CA GLU A 154 -5.56 -21.07 26.10
C GLU A 154 -6.46 -22.31 26.13
N ARG A 155 -7.69 -22.11 26.59
CA ARG A 155 -8.71 -23.17 26.61
C ARG A 155 -9.54 -23.15 25.33
N ILE A 156 -9.82 -24.33 24.77
CA ILE A 156 -10.72 -24.45 23.62
C ILE A 156 -12.18 -24.44 24.08
N GLY A 157 -12.85 -23.30 23.95
CA GLY A 157 -14.28 -23.14 24.23
C GLY A 157 -14.68 -23.50 25.67
N ARG A 158 -15.72 -24.33 25.84
CA ARG A 158 -16.18 -24.84 27.15
C ARG A 158 -15.66 -26.26 27.46
N SER A 159 -14.63 -26.72 26.75
CA SER A 159 -14.10 -28.08 26.91
C SER A 159 -13.01 -28.17 27.99
N TYR A 160 -12.56 -29.38 28.32
CA TYR A 160 -11.43 -29.66 29.19
C TYR A 160 -10.07 -29.66 28.46
N VAL A 161 -10.00 -29.00 27.30
CA VAL A 161 -8.84 -29.02 26.41
C VAL A 161 -8.10 -27.69 26.50
N ALA A 162 -6.80 -27.77 26.76
CA ALA A 162 -5.86 -26.65 26.73
C ALA A 162 -4.92 -26.77 25.53
N GLU A 163 -4.79 -25.68 24.78
CA GLU A 163 -3.80 -25.48 23.73
C GLU A 163 -2.59 -24.76 24.31
N ILE A 164 -1.41 -25.28 24.01
CA ILE A 164 -0.12 -24.74 24.42
C ILE A 164 0.62 -24.33 23.15
N ASP A 165 0.61 -23.04 22.86
CA ASP A 165 1.30 -22.44 21.72
C ASP A 165 2.69 -21.94 22.15
N ALA A 166 3.73 -22.50 21.56
CA ALA A 166 5.10 -22.01 21.73
C ALA A 166 5.57 -21.30 20.46
N THR A 167 6.12 -20.09 20.62
CA THR A 167 6.65 -19.28 19.52
C THR A 167 8.18 -19.30 19.52
N SER A 168 8.80 -19.60 18.38
CA SER A 168 10.26 -19.57 18.21
C SER A 168 10.68 -19.21 16.77
N ILE A 169 11.91 -18.74 16.58
CA ILE A 169 12.49 -18.49 15.24
C ILE A 169 12.72 -19.81 14.48
N ASP A 170 12.90 -20.89 15.23
CA ASP A 170 13.03 -22.26 14.72
C ASP A 170 11.74 -23.07 14.99
N ALA A 171 11.23 -23.71 13.94
CA ALA A 171 10.03 -24.54 13.96
C ALA A 171 10.19 -25.80 14.82
N GLU A 172 11.36 -26.44 14.79
CA GLU A 172 11.62 -27.62 15.61
C GLU A 172 11.68 -27.25 17.10
N LYS A 173 12.36 -26.15 17.41
CA LYS A 173 12.46 -25.65 18.78
C LYS A 173 11.10 -25.27 19.35
N ALA A 174 10.23 -24.63 18.56
CA ALA A 174 8.85 -24.35 18.96
C ALA A 174 8.11 -25.62 19.37
N ALA A 175 8.18 -26.67 18.54
CA ALA A 175 7.52 -27.94 18.84
C ALA A 175 8.10 -28.63 20.08
N LYS A 176 9.43 -28.59 20.26
CA LYS A 176 10.10 -29.14 21.46
C LYS A 176 9.65 -28.43 22.73
N ILE A 177 9.57 -27.09 22.72
CA ILE A 177 9.12 -26.30 23.87
C ILE A 177 7.67 -26.62 24.24
N ALA A 178 6.75 -26.63 23.26
CA ALA A 178 5.33 -26.94 23.53
C ALA A 178 5.15 -28.35 24.11
N ASN A 179 5.86 -29.34 23.55
CA ASN A 179 5.82 -30.71 24.04
C ASN A 179 6.44 -30.85 25.45
N ALA A 180 7.56 -30.18 25.72
CA ALA A 180 8.21 -30.22 27.04
C ALA A 180 7.34 -29.60 28.14
N ILE A 181 6.61 -28.52 27.85
CA ILE A 181 5.64 -27.94 28.79
C ILE A 181 4.49 -28.92 29.07
N ALA A 182 3.96 -29.57 28.04
CA ALA A 182 2.89 -30.55 28.19
C ALA A 182 3.33 -31.79 29.00
N ASP A 183 4.49 -32.35 28.68
CA ASP A 183 5.05 -33.51 29.37
C ASP A 183 5.43 -33.16 30.83
N GLY A 184 6.05 -32.00 31.05
CA GLY A 184 6.41 -31.53 32.40
C GLY A 184 5.21 -31.27 33.31
N TYR A 185 4.08 -30.80 32.78
CA TYR A 185 2.84 -30.65 33.54
C TYR A 185 2.27 -32.01 33.99
N ILE A 186 2.31 -33.02 33.12
CA ILE A 186 1.86 -34.38 33.44
C ILE A 186 2.73 -34.98 34.54
N GLU A 187 4.05 -34.81 34.45
CA GLU A 187 4.99 -35.25 35.47
C GLU A 187 4.77 -34.56 36.82
N GLU A 188 4.51 -33.25 36.83
CA GLU A 188 4.18 -32.50 38.04
C GLU A 188 2.89 -33.01 38.70
N GLN A 189 1.84 -33.27 37.91
CA GLN A 189 0.60 -33.87 38.40
C GLN A 189 0.80 -35.28 38.96
N LEU A 190 1.65 -36.10 38.32
CA LEU A 190 2.02 -37.42 38.81
C LEU A 190 2.75 -37.34 40.15
N GLY A 191 3.76 -36.46 40.25
CA GLY A 191 4.53 -36.25 41.47
C GLY A 191 3.66 -35.76 42.63
N ALA A 192 2.86 -34.71 42.40
CA ALA A 192 1.94 -34.18 43.41
C ALA A 192 0.95 -35.24 43.91
N ARG A 193 0.47 -36.12 43.01
CA ARG A 193 -0.39 -37.24 43.39
C ARG A 193 0.37 -38.28 44.22
N GLN A 194 1.56 -38.69 43.81
CA GLN A 194 2.38 -39.63 44.59
C GLN A 194 2.65 -39.09 45.99
N GLU A 195 3.02 -37.82 46.13
CA GLU A 195 3.22 -37.18 47.43
C GLU A 195 1.94 -37.14 48.29
N SER A 196 0.80 -36.83 47.68
CA SER A 196 -0.50 -36.86 48.38
C SER A 196 -0.84 -38.26 48.89
N GLN A 197 -0.54 -39.31 48.10
CA GLN A 197 -0.77 -40.71 48.47
C GLN A 197 0.18 -41.16 49.58
N LEU A 198 1.47 -40.78 49.50
CA LEU A 198 2.44 -41.07 50.55
C LEU A 198 2.04 -40.41 51.89
N ARG A 199 1.57 -39.16 51.85
CA ARG A 199 1.05 -38.46 53.04
C ARG A 199 -0.21 -39.11 53.60
N ALA A 200 -1.16 -39.50 52.75
CA ALA A 200 -2.37 -40.20 53.16
C ALA A 200 -2.05 -41.55 53.80
N ASN A 201 -1.16 -42.34 53.18
CA ASN A 201 -0.70 -43.62 53.73
C ASN A 201 -0.03 -43.44 55.10
N LYS A 202 0.85 -42.44 55.24
CA LYS A 202 1.47 -42.11 56.53
C LYS A 202 0.42 -41.77 57.59
N TRP A 203 -0.56 -40.93 57.25
CA TRP A 203 -1.64 -40.57 58.17
C TRP A 203 -2.46 -41.79 58.60
N MET A 204 -2.76 -42.72 57.68
CA MET A 204 -3.46 -43.96 58.02
C MET A 204 -2.65 -44.87 58.95
N GLN A 205 -1.33 -44.94 58.74
CA GLN A 205 -0.42 -45.68 59.63
C GLN A 205 -0.39 -45.08 61.04
N ASP A 206 -0.28 -43.76 61.16
CA ASP A 206 -0.30 -43.07 62.45
C ASP A 206 -1.64 -43.30 63.17
N ARG A 207 -2.75 -43.25 62.42
CA ARG A 207 -4.09 -43.54 62.96
C ARG A 207 -4.23 -44.98 63.45
N LEU A 208 -3.66 -45.95 62.73
CA LEU A 208 -3.62 -47.36 63.15
C LEU A 208 -2.93 -47.53 64.50
N VAL A 209 -1.79 -46.84 64.71
CA VAL A 209 -1.06 -46.88 65.98
C VAL A 209 -1.93 -46.35 67.13
N VAL A 210 -2.59 -45.22 66.93
CA VAL A 210 -3.50 -44.64 67.95
C VAL A 210 -4.66 -45.57 68.28
N LEU A 211 -5.30 -46.17 67.27
CA LEU A 211 -6.42 -47.09 67.48
C LEU A 211 -5.97 -48.38 68.17
N ARG A 212 -4.81 -48.91 67.80
CA ARG A 212 -4.21 -50.07 68.47
C ARG A 212 -3.98 -49.77 69.95
N ASP A 213 -3.39 -48.63 70.28
CA ASP A 213 -3.10 -48.24 71.66
C ASP A 213 -4.39 -48.02 72.47
N GLN A 214 -5.44 -47.44 71.86
CA GLN A 214 -6.77 -47.32 72.48
C GLN A 214 -7.38 -48.70 72.78
N ALA A 215 -7.31 -49.63 71.83
CA ALA A 215 -7.80 -50.99 72.01
C ALA A 215 -7.02 -51.72 73.11
N THR A 216 -5.69 -51.65 73.12
CA THR A 216 -4.85 -52.29 74.16
C THR A 216 -5.13 -51.71 75.55
N ARG A 217 -5.31 -50.38 75.66
CA ARG A 217 -5.66 -49.74 76.94
C ARG A 217 -7.05 -50.17 77.43
N ALA A 218 -8.04 -50.22 76.54
CA ALA A 218 -9.40 -50.66 76.88
C ALA A 218 -9.43 -52.14 77.28
N GLU A 219 -8.71 -53.01 76.56
CA GLU A 219 -8.55 -54.43 76.91
C GLU A 219 -7.85 -54.62 78.26
N LYS A 220 -6.78 -53.86 78.53
CA LYS A 220 -6.10 -53.90 79.83
C LYS A 220 -7.02 -53.46 80.96
N ALA A 221 -7.75 -52.35 80.80
CA ALA A 221 -8.71 -51.87 81.79
C ALA A 221 -9.84 -52.87 82.05
N ALA A 222 -10.36 -53.54 81.01
CA ALA A 222 -11.36 -54.59 81.16
C ALA A 222 -10.81 -55.84 81.87
N ARG A 223 -9.56 -56.24 81.57
CA ARG A 223 -8.87 -57.33 82.27
C ARG A 223 -8.65 -57.00 83.74
N ASP A 224 -8.11 -55.83 84.05
CA ASP A 224 -7.84 -55.39 85.42
C ASP A 224 -9.13 -55.31 86.25
N ALA A 225 -10.24 -54.83 85.66
CA ALA A 225 -11.57 -54.79 86.29
C ALA A 225 -12.15 -56.19 86.54
N THR A 226 -11.92 -57.14 85.63
CA THR A 226 -12.36 -58.53 85.80
C THR A 226 -11.56 -59.24 86.90
N LEU A 227 -10.25 -58.99 86.97
CA LEU A 227 -9.36 -59.54 88.00
C LEU A 227 -9.65 -58.98 89.40
N THR A 228 -10.02 -57.69 89.50
CA THR A 228 -10.41 -57.06 90.78
C THR A 228 -11.80 -57.50 91.25
N GLY A 229 -12.77 -57.70 90.35
CA GLY A 229 -14.09 -58.27 90.68
C GLY A 229 -14.08 -59.76 91.05
N SER A 230 -12.98 -60.47 90.75
CA SER A 230 -12.84 -61.92 90.97
C SER A 230 -11.92 -62.26 92.16
N SER A 231 -11.91 -61.46 93.24
CA SER A 231 -11.21 -61.86 94.48
C SER A 231 -11.97 -62.99 95.20
N PRO A 232 -11.34 -64.16 95.44
CA PRO A 232 -12.01 -65.33 96.03
C PRO A 232 -12.08 -65.17 97.54
N GLY A 233 -13.22 -64.70 98.06
CA GLY A 233 -13.45 -64.68 99.49
C GLY A 233 -14.59 -63.81 99.98
N GLN A 234 -15.83 -64.13 99.60
CA GLN A 234 -16.98 -64.13 100.53
C GLN A 234 -18.24 -64.72 99.85
N THR A 235 -18.92 -65.57 100.63
CA THR A 235 -19.94 -66.56 100.29
C THR A 235 -21.34 -65.99 100.02
N ALA A 236 -22.02 -66.63 99.04
CA ALA A 236 -23.41 -67.12 99.00
C ALA A 236 -24.61 -66.24 99.43
N ALA A 237 -25.70 -66.41 98.66
CA ALA A 237 -27.11 -66.18 99.01
C ALA A 237 -27.61 -64.72 99.10
N SER A 238 -28.11 -64.19 97.98
CA SER A 238 -29.35 -63.38 97.83
C SER A 238 -29.32 -62.69 96.46
N GLY A 239 -30.48 -62.60 95.79
CA GLY A 239 -30.64 -62.11 94.41
C GLY A 239 -30.41 -60.61 94.19
N VAL A 240 -29.35 -60.04 94.75
CA VAL A 240 -28.92 -58.66 94.49
C VAL A 240 -27.64 -58.73 93.65
N VAL A 241 -27.75 -58.37 92.37
CA VAL A 241 -26.60 -58.20 91.48
C VAL A 241 -25.64 -57.19 92.13
N PRO A 242 -24.36 -57.53 92.40
CA PRO A 242 -23.41 -56.57 92.93
C PRO A 242 -23.22 -55.43 91.93
N ALA A 243 -23.31 -54.18 92.39
CA ALA A 243 -23.15 -52.98 91.55
C ALA A 243 -21.79 -52.91 90.82
N ASP A 244 -20.78 -53.66 91.28
CA ASP A 244 -19.46 -53.75 90.64
C ASP A 244 -19.44 -54.60 89.36
N ASN A 245 -20.33 -55.59 89.22
CA ASN A 245 -20.39 -56.41 88.00
C ASN A 245 -20.89 -55.61 86.78
N GLY A 246 -21.71 -54.57 87.01
CA GLY A 246 -22.17 -53.66 85.95
C GLY A 246 -21.03 -52.84 85.32
N LYS A 247 -20.03 -52.44 86.13
CA LYS A 247 -18.87 -51.67 85.65
C LYS A 247 -17.90 -52.54 84.84
N ALA A 248 -17.67 -53.78 85.27
CA ALA A 248 -16.84 -54.73 84.53
C ALA A 248 -17.45 -55.08 83.16
N LEU A 249 -18.78 -55.23 83.09
CA LEU A 249 -19.50 -55.49 81.83
C LEU A 249 -19.42 -54.29 80.86
N ASP A 250 -19.55 -53.05 81.35
CA ASP A 250 -19.41 -51.83 80.54
C ASP A 250 -17.99 -51.64 80.01
N LEU A 251 -16.96 -51.89 80.84
CA LEU A 251 -15.55 -51.84 80.40
C LEU A 251 -15.23 -52.94 79.37
N ALA A 252 -15.79 -54.15 79.54
CA ALA A 252 -15.66 -55.22 78.54
C ALA A 252 -16.36 -54.86 77.22
N ALA A 253 -17.53 -54.23 77.27
CA ALA A 253 -18.22 -53.72 76.09
C ALA A 253 -17.38 -52.64 75.37
N LYS A 254 -16.79 -51.70 76.12
CA LYS A 254 -15.87 -50.67 75.59
C LYS A 254 -14.63 -51.26 74.94
N ALA A 255 -14.02 -52.29 75.54
CA ALA A 255 -12.87 -53.01 74.96
C ALA A 255 -13.25 -53.69 73.64
N ARG A 256 -14.42 -54.34 73.58
CA ARG A 256 -14.93 -54.96 72.35
C ARG A 256 -15.19 -53.95 71.24
N ILE A 257 -15.76 -52.79 71.57
CA ILE A 257 -16.00 -51.70 70.62
C ILE A 257 -14.68 -51.15 70.08
N ALA A 258 -13.70 -50.89 70.96
CA ALA A 258 -12.38 -50.38 70.55
C ALA A 258 -11.65 -51.37 69.63
N ARG A 259 -11.70 -52.67 69.95
CA ARG A 259 -11.12 -53.74 69.13
C ARG A 259 -11.81 -53.87 67.77
N ALA A 260 -13.15 -53.89 67.75
CA ALA A 260 -13.91 -53.94 66.50
C ALA A 260 -13.60 -52.72 65.61
N GLY A 261 -13.45 -51.54 66.20
CA GLY A 261 -13.03 -50.33 65.48
C GLY A 261 -11.62 -50.43 64.88
N TYR A 262 -10.66 -50.99 65.62
CA TYR A 262 -9.31 -51.25 65.13
C TYR A 262 -9.30 -52.28 63.98
N GLU A 263 -9.97 -53.42 64.15
CA GLU A 263 -10.04 -54.48 63.13
C GLU A 263 -10.74 -53.99 61.85
N ALA A 264 -11.83 -53.23 61.97
CA ALA A 264 -12.51 -52.61 60.85
C ALA A 264 -11.59 -51.62 60.10
N TYR A 265 -10.83 -50.79 60.83
CA TYR A 265 -9.89 -49.85 60.22
C TYR A 265 -8.72 -50.58 59.55
N LEU A 266 -8.19 -51.63 60.17
CA LEU A 266 -7.13 -52.47 59.60
C LEU A 266 -7.57 -53.09 58.26
N ASN A 267 -8.78 -53.63 58.20
CA ASN A 267 -9.33 -54.19 56.96
C ASN A 267 -9.50 -53.12 55.88
N ARG A 268 -9.96 -51.92 56.24
CA ARG A 268 -10.05 -50.79 55.29
C ARG A 268 -8.67 -50.36 54.80
N TYR A 269 -7.67 -50.36 55.67
CA TYR A 269 -6.29 -50.04 55.31
C TYR A 269 -5.67 -51.08 54.38
N THR A 270 -5.83 -52.38 54.66
CA THR A 270 -5.31 -53.45 53.79
C THR A 270 -6.01 -53.47 52.43
N GLN A 271 -7.32 -53.19 52.39
CA GLN A 271 -8.06 -53.02 51.14
C GLN A 271 -7.56 -51.81 50.34
N ALA A 272 -7.28 -50.69 50.99
CA ALA A 272 -6.70 -49.51 50.32
C ALA A 272 -5.33 -49.81 49.70
N LEU A 273 -4.45 -50.56 50.39
CA LEU A 273 -3.15 -50.99 49.85
C LEU A 273 -3.29 -51.94 48.65
N GLN A 274 -4.32 -52.78 48.62
CA GLN A 274 -4.58 -53.68 47.49
C GLN A 274 -5.03 -52.89 46.25
N LEU A 275 -5.95 -51.94 46.43
CA LEU A 275 -6.40 -51.07 45.34
C LEU A 275 -5.26 -50.21 44.78
N GLN A 276 -4.32 -49.79 45.64
CA GLN A 276 -3.14 -49.04 45.21
C GLN A 276 -2.22 -49.86 44.27
N LYS A 277 -2.05 -51.16 44.50
CA LYS A 277 -1.14 -52.00 43.69
C LYS A 277 -1.67 -52.29 42.29
N VAL A 278 -2.99 -52.22 42.09
CA VAL A 278 -3.65 -52.59 40.82
C VAL A 278 -3.98 -51.35 39.98
N ALA A 279 -4.10 -50.18 40.59
CA ALA A 279 -4.34 -48.94 39.86
C ALA A 279 -3.09 -48.52 39.08
N ILE A 280 -3.13 -48.68 37.75
CA ILE A 280 -2.25 -47.93 36.84
C ILE A 280 -2.39 -46.45 37.23
N PRO A 281 -1.31 -45.68 37.43
CA PRO A 281 -1.39 -44.26 37.72
C PRO A 281 -2.11 -43.52 36.58
N SER A 282 -3.43 -43.41 36.65
CA SER A 282 -4.21 -42.66 35.68
C SER A 282 -3.97 -41.18 35.96
N THR A 283 -3.23 -40.53 35.08
CA THR A 283 -3.03 -39.08 35.11
C THR A 283 -4.34 -38.40 34.80
N SER A 284 -4.68 -37.34 35.55
CA SER A 284 -5.82 -36.48 35.19
C SER A 284 -5.54 -35.62 33.97
N ALA A 285 -4.32 -35.65 33.43
CA ALA A 285 -3.96 -34.94 32.23
C ALA A 285 -3.36 -35.92 31.22
N ARG A 286 -3.79 -35.83 29.97
CA ARG A 286 -3.24 -36.63 28.86
C ARG A 286 -2.99 -35.73 27.67
N VAL A 287 -1.82 -35.89 27.03
CA VAL A 287 -1.55 -35.22 25.75
C VAL A 287 -2.48 -35.83 24.70
N LEU A 288 -3.37 -35.01 24.14
CA LEU A 288 -4.26 -35.40 23.06
C LEU A 288 -3.51 -35.35 21.71
N THR A 289 -2.71 -34.31 21.51
CA THR A 289 -1.91 -34.12 20.29
C THR A 289 -0.59 -33.47 20.65
N ARG A 290 0.51 -34.07 20.19
CA ARG A 290 1.86 -33.49 20.33
C ARG A 290 2.08 -32.41 19.28
N ALA A 291 2.81 -31.36 19.66
CA ALA A 291 3.20 -30.30 18.74
C ALA A 291 4.13 -30.84 17.63
N ILE A 292 3.80 -30.49 16.39
CA ILE A 292 4.58 -30.82 15.19
C ILE A 292 5.24 -29.51 14.71
N PRO A 293 6.49 -29.53 14.22
CA PRO A 293 7.13 -28.36 13.64
C PRO A 293 6.31 -27.83 12.46
N PRO A 294 5.84 -26.56 12.50
CA PRO A 294 5.04 -25.99 11.42
C PRO A 294 5.90 -25.69 10.18
N ASN A 295 5.37 -25.98 9.00
CA ASN A 295 6.03 -25.71 7.72
C ASN A 295 5.89 -24.25 7.23
N ILE A 296 5.04 -23.46 7.89
CA ILE A 296 4.72 -22.08 7.50
C ILE A 296 4.91 -21.18 8.73
N PRO A 297 5.56 -20.01 8.59
CA PRO A 297 5.71 -19.08 9.71
C PRO A 297 4.36 -18.47 10.11
N GLY A 298 4.12 -18.36 11.42
CA GLY A 298 2.92 -17.72 11.98
C GLY A 298 2.98 -16.19 11.92
N SER A 299 4.19 -15.61 11.96
CA SER A 299 4.38 -14.16 11.80
C SER A 299 5.74 -13.79 11.19
N PRO A 300 5.86 -12.63 10.50
CA PRO A 300 4.76 -11.77 10.04
C PRO A 300 3.93 -12.43 8.92
N ARG A 301 2.62 -12.15 8.89
CA ARG A 301 1.71 -12.64 7.83
C ARG A 301 2.01 -11.91 6.53
N THR A 302 2.78 -12.54 5.65
CA THR A 302 3.28 -11.94 4.39
C THR A 302 2.15 -11.37 3.55
N THR A 303 1.03 -12.07 3.44
CA THR A 303 -0.16 -11.65 2.70
C THR A 303 -0.78 -10.38 3.28
N LEU A 304 -0.88 -10.28 4.62
CA LEU A 304 -1.44 -9.12 5.31
C LEU A 304 -0.53 -7.90 5.12
N VAL A 305 0.79 -8.06 5.29
CA VAL A 305 1.76 -6.98 5.11
C VAL A 305 1.72 -6.42 3.68
N LEU A 306 1.64 -7.30 2.68
CA LEU A 306 1.52 -6.89 1.27
C LEU A 306 0.17 -6.23 0.96
N ALA A 307 -0.93 -6.73 1.53
CA ALA A 307 -2.24 -6.13 1.35
C ALA A 307 -2.31 -4.71 1.96
N LEU A 308 -1.80 -4.54 3.18
CA LEU A 308 -1.73 -3.23 3.84
C LEU A 308 -0.82 -2.26 3.08
N SER A 309 0.34 -2.70 2.59
CA SER A 309 1.24 -1.83 1.84
C SER A 309 0.67 -1.41 0.48
N LEU A 310 -0.11 -2.28 -0.17
CA LEU A 310 -0.84 -1.93 -1.40
C LEU A 310 -1.91 -0.85 -1.12
N ILE A 311 -2.70 -1.01 -0.06
CA ILE A 311 -3.71 -0.01 0.35
C ILE A 311 -3.03 1.33 0.71
N ALA A 312 -1.94 1.29 1.49
CA ALA A 312 -1.17 2.47 1.86
C ALA A 312 -0.57 3.18 0.62
N GLY A 313 -0.03 2.42 -0.33
CA GLY A 313 0.51 2.96 -1.58
C GLY A 313 -0.57 3.61 -2.46
N CYS A 314 -1.74 2.97 -2.59
CA CYS A 314 -2.85 3.54 -3.35
C CYS A 314 -3.40 4.83 -2.71
N THR A 315 -3.51 4.87 -1.38
CA THR A 315 -4.02 6.04 -0.64
C THR A 315 -3.03 7.21 -0.68
N LEU A 316 -1.75 6.97 -0.43
CA LEU A 316 -0.71 8.00 -0.56
C LEU A 316 -0.56 8.49 -2.00
N GLY A 317 -0.60 7.58 -2.98
CA GLY A 317 -0.54 7.90 -4.39
C GLY A 317 -1.71 8.75 -4.87
N THR A 318 -2.94 8.42 -4.46
CA THR A 318 -4.12 9.23 -4.80
C THR A 318 -4.08 10.59 -4.13
N LEU A 319 -3.75 10.66 -2.84
CA LEU A 319 -3.60 11.93 -2.13
C LEU A 319 -2.52 12.83 -2.77
N GLY A 320 -1.38 12.25 -3.15
CA GLY A 320 -0.31 12.96 -3.85
C GLY A 320 -0.72 13.46 -5.23
N ALA A 321 -1.52 12.67 -5.97
CA ALA A 321 -2.04 13.08 -7.27
C ALA A 321 -3.00 14.29 -7.17
N PHE A 322 -3.92 14.26 -6.21
CA PHE A 322 -4.77 15.42 -5.93
C PHE A 322 -3.93 16.63 -5.47
N GLY A 323 -2.95 16.42 -4.59
CA GLY A 323 -2.05 17.47 -4.12
C GLY A 323 -1.28 18.16 -5.25
N ALA A 324 -0.74 17.40 -6.20
CA ALA A 324 -0.03 17.96 -7.34
C ALA A 324 -0.96 18.72 -8.31
N GLU A 325 -2.26 18.36 -8.37
CA GLU A 325 -3.26 19.14 -9.11
C GLU A 325 -3.54 20.50 -8.46
N PHE A 326 -3.57 20.59 -7.13
CA PHE A 326 -3.71 21.88 -6.43
C PHE A 326 -2.55 22.83 -6.70
N VAL A 327 -1.34 22.29 -6.93
CA VAL A 327 -0.15 23.10 -7.23
C VAL A 327 -0.14 23.56 -8.69
N GLN A 328 -0.72 22.80 -9.62
CA GLN A 328 -0.71 23.11 -11.05
C GLN A 328 -2.15 23.21 -11.58
N ALA A 329 -2.76 24.40 -11.48
CA ALA A 329 -4.07 24.65 -12.09
C ALA A 329 -4.00 24.48 -13.62
N PRO A 330 -4.60 23.42 -14.20
CA PRO A 330 -4.52 23.17 -15.63
C PRO A 330 -5.57 23.99 -16.39
N VAL A 331 -5.29 24.33 -17.65
CA VAL A 331 -6.25 24.99 -18.55
C VAL A 331 -7.44 24.07 -18.82
N ARG A 332 -8.61 24.41 -18.27
CA ARG A 332 -9.87 23.68 -18.43
C ARG A 332 -11.02 24.49 -19.02
N SER A 333 -10.90 25.81 -19.11
CA SER A 333 -11.96 26.62 -19.70
C SER A 333 -11.41 27.90 -20.33
N ARG A 334 -12.04 28.31 -21.42
CA ARG A 334 -11.84 29.63 -22.03
C ARG A 334 -12.06 30.76 -21.01
N SER A 335 -13.13 30.67 -20.22
CA SER A 335 -13.51 31.69 -19.23
C SER A 335 -12.47 31.82 -18.11
N GLN A 336 -12.00 30.67 -17.60
CA GLN A 336 -10.95 30.58 -16.60
C GLN A 336 -9.67 31.24 -17.10
N LEU A 337 -9.24 30.89 -18.32
CA LEU A 337 -7.98 31.41 -18.88
C LEU A 337 -8.07 32.90 -19.22
N SER A 338 -9.19 33.35 -19.77
CA SER A 338 -9.40 34.77 -20.09
C SER A 338 -9.44 35.64 -18.84
N THR A 339 -10.01 35.14 -17.73
CA THR A 339 -10.03 35.85 -16.45
C THR A 339 -8.65 35.88 -15.77
N ALA A 340 -7.90 34.79 -15.85
CA ALA A 340 -6.58 34.69 -15.23
C ALA A 340 -5.53 35.57 -15.93
N LEU A 341 -5.49 35.55 -17.26
CA LEU A 341 -4.45 36.23 -18.04
C LEU A 341 -4.87 37.61 -18.56
N GLY A 342 -6.15 37.96 -18.52
CA GLY A 342 -6.66 39.22 -19.08
C GLY A 342 -6.53 39.33 -20.60
N VAL A 343 -6.25 38.23 -21.30
CA VAL A 343 -6.07 38.20 -22.76
C VAL A 343 -7.26 37.56 -23.48
N ARG A 344 -7.37 37.83 -24.78
CA ARG A 344 -8.37 37.19 -25.65
C ARG A 344 -8.05 35.71 -25.78
N VAL A 345 -9.01 34.86 -25.44
CA VAL A 345 -8.93 33.40 -25.67
C VAL A 345 -10.00 33.03 -26.69
N PHE A 346 -9.61 32.30 -27.75
CA PHE A 346 -10.53 31.73 -28.75
C PHE A 346 -11.23 30.48 -28.19
N GLU A 347 -12.24 29.97 -28.89
CA GLU A 347 -12.89 28.74 -28.44
C GLU A 347 -11.94 27.53 -28.54
N PRO A 348 -12.09 26.53 -27.67
CA PRO A 348 -11.26 25.34 -27.71
C PRO A 348 -11.49 24.50 -28.98
N LEU A 349 -10.40 24.18 -29.70
CA LEU A 349 -10.45 23.22 -30.80
C LEU A 349 -10.56 21.78 -30.28
N PRO A 350 -11.41 20.93 -30.91
CA PRO A 350 -11.60 19.55 -30.51
C PRO A 350 -10.34 18.70 -30.66
N LEU A 351 -10.23 17.66 -29.84
CA LEU A 351 -9.26 16.58 -30.04
C LEU A 351 -9.70 15.68 -31.22
N CYS A 352 -9.18 15.98 -32.41
CA CYS A 352 -9.38 15.16 -33.60
C CYS A 352 -8.50 13.89 -33.56
N LYS A 353 -9.10 12.70 -33.69
CA LYS A 353 -8.37 11.43 -33.81
C LYS A 353 -7.97 11.17 -35.26
N VAL A 354 -6.75 10.70 -35.46
CA VAL A 354 -6.21 10.35 -36.80
C VAL A 354 -6.53 8.88 -37.10
N ARG A 355 -6.97 8.60 -38.33
CA ARG A 355 -7.04 7.22 -38.84
C ARG A 355 -5.68 6.85 -39.42
N THR A 356 -4.78 6.30 -38.62
CA THR A 356 -3.50 5.77 -39.09
C THR A 356 -3.70 4.43 -39.80
N GLY A 357 -3.08 4.24 -40.97
CA GLY A 357 -3.06 2.95 -41.66
C GLY A 357 -2.30 1.86 -40.87
N LEU A 358 -2.49 0.59 -41.25
CA LEU A 358 -1.91 -0.59 -40.56
C LEU A 358 -0.37 -0.54 -40.37
N PHE A 359 0.35 0.27 -41.18
CA PHE A 359 1.81 0.30 -41.20
C PHE A 359 2.48 1.44 -40.43
N GLY A 360 1.74 2.22 -39.63
CA GLY A 360 2.33 3.13 -38.62
C GLY A 360 3.26 4.25 -39.13
N ARG A 361 3.43 4.42 -40.45
CA ARG A 361 4.31 5.43 -41.09
C ARG A 361 3.84 6.88 -40.88
N ASP A 362 2.59 7.08 -40.45
CA ASP A 362 1.98 8.41 -40.28
C ASP A 362 2.01 8.93 -38.81
N LYS A 363 2.70 8.23 -37.90
CA LYS A 363 2.81 8.66 -36.49
C LYS A 363 3.64 9.95 -36.39
N GLY A 364 3.00 11.02 -35.92
CA GLY A 364 3.64 12.31 -35.64
C GLY A 364 3.47 13.37 -36.73
N MET A 365 2.79 13.06 -37.84
CA MET A 365 2.48 14.07 -38.86
C MET A 365 1.38 15.04 -38.39
N PRO A 366 1.44 16.33 -38.76
CA PRO A 366 0.34 17.25 -38.50
C PRO A 366 -0.92 16.81 -39.24
N ILE A 367 -2.07 17.21 -38.70
CA ILE A 367 -3.40 16.77 -39.15
C ILE A 367 -4.02 17.85 -40.05
N VAL A 368 -4.75 17.47 -41.11
CA VAL A 368 -5.49 18.42 -41.95
C VAL A 368 -6.92 18.59 -41.43
N LEU A 369 -7.20 19.72 -40.79
CA LEU A 369 -8.50 20.06 -40.19
C LEU A 369 -9.50 20.66 -41.18
N VAL A 370 -9.01 21.29 -42.25
CA VAL A 370 -9.83 22.01 -43.24
C VAL A 370 -10.27 21.08 -44.37
N GLY A 371 -11.53 21.20 -44.82
CA GLY A 371 -12.02 20.45 -45.99
C GLY A 371 -12.28 18.96 -45.74
N ASN A 372 -12.43 18.54 -44.48
CA ASN A 372 -12.71 17.15 -44.11
C ASN A 372 -14.14 16.99 -43.60
N SER A 373 -14.83 15.92 -44.02
CA SER A 373 -16.28 15.72 -43.81
C SER A 373 -16.68 15.21 -42.42
N GLY A 374 -15.92 15.56 -41.36
CA GLY A 374 -16.16 15.10 -39.98
C GLY A 374 -16.66 16.21 -39.05
N ILE A 375 -17.57 15.89 -38.13
CA ILE A 375 -18.17 16.88 -37.18
C ILE A 375 -17.09 17.66 -36.41
N GLY A 376 -16.05 16.98 -35.93
CA GLY A 376 -14.93 17.63 -35.24
C GLY A 376 -14.03 18.47 -36.14
N ALA A 377 -13.89 18.09 -37.43
CA ALA A 377 -13.12 18.86 -38.40
C ALA A 377 -13.86 20.15 -38.79
N ASN A 378 -15.18 20.09 -39.00
CA ASN A 378 -16.01 21.27 -39.25
C ASN A 378 -16.00 22.25 -38.07
N ALA A 379 -16.05 21.75 -36.83
CA ALA A 379 -15.93 22.58 -35.64
C ALA A 379 -14.55 23.27 -35.58
N ALA A 380 -13.47 22.51 -35.81
CA ALA A 380 -12.12 23.06 -35.89
C ALA A 380 -11.95 24.09 -37.02
N GLU A 381 -12.51 23.84 -38.20
CA GLU A 381 -12.48 24.75 -39.34
C GLU A 381 -13.22 26.05 -39.05
N ASN A 382 -14.40 25.99 -38.42
CA ASN A 382 -15.15 27.17 -38.01
C ASN A 382 -14.37 28.03 -37.02
N GLU A 383 -13.65 27.42 -36.08
CA GLU A 383 -12.79 28.17 -35.15
C GLU A 383 -11.58 28.79 -35.84
N LEU A 384 -10.93 28.08 -36.78
CA LEU A 384 -9.87 28.66 -37.60
C LEU A 384 -10.39 29.84 -38.45
N ARG A 385 -11.64 29.78 -38.93
CA ARG A 385 -12.29 30.88 -39.64
C ARG A 385 -12.51 32.09 -38.74
N LYS A 386 -12.91 31.90 -37.48
CA LYS A 386 -13.00 32.99 -36.50
C LYS A 386 -11.64 33.61 -36.19
N ILE A 387 -10.58 32.81 -36.09
CA ILE A 387 -9.20 33.30 -35.95
C ILE A 387 -8.81 34.14 -37.16
N LYS A 388 -9.11 33.68 -38.38
CA LYS A 388 -8.88 34.43 -39.62
C LYS A 388 -9.65 35.76 -39.64
N ILE A 389 -10.92 35.77 -39.24
CA ILE A 389 -11.72 37.01 -39.17
C ILE A 389 -11.12 37.97 -38.14
N ALA A 390 -10.68 37.47 -36.99
CA ALA A 390 -10.00 38.30 -36.00
C ALA A 390 -8.72 38.91 -36.57
N LEU A 391 -7.91 38.13 -37.29
CA LEU A 391 -6.75 38.64 -38.02
C LEU A 391 -7.13 39.70 -39.04
N SER A 392 -8.24 39.52 -39.77
CA SER A 392 -8.66 40.47 -40.80
C SER A 392 -9.10 41.83 -40.26
N GLN A 393 -9.54 41.87 -39.01
CA GLN A 393 -10.00 43.09 -38.32
C GLN A 393 -8.86 43.89 -37.69
N PHE A 394 -7.69 43.27 -37.48
CA PHE A 394 -6.55 43.95 -36.87
C PHE A 394 -5.78 44.76 -37.91
N ASP A 395 -5.69 46.07 -37.66
CA ASP A 395 -4.95 47.06 -38.43
C ASP A 395 -5.30 47.04 -39.93
N LEU A 396 -6.37 47.77 -40.29
CA LEU A 396 -6.88 47.87 -41.66
C LEU A 396 -5.92 48.58 -42.63
N GLN A 397 -4.86 49.22 -42.12
CA GLN A 397 -3.93 50.01 -42.91
C GLN A 397 -2.78 49.19 -43.50
N LYS A 398 -2.52 47.98 -42.98
CA LYS A 398 -1.49 47.08 -43.52
C LYS A 398 -2.10 46.06 -44.48
N PRO A 399 -1.72 46.06 -45.78
CA PRO A 399 -2.27 45.13 -46.77
C PRO A 399 -1.82 43.68 -46.53
N THR A 400 -0.62 43.49 -45.99
CA THR A 400 -0.03 42.17 -45.73
C THR A 400 0.22 41.96 -44.25
N ARG A 401 -0.06 40.76 -43.75
CA ARG A 401 0.08 40.42 -42.33
C ARG A 401 1.05 39.27 -42.09
N ALA A 402 2.13 39.55 -41.36
CA ALA A 402 3.04 38.55 -40.83
C ALA A 402 2.56 38.04 -39.47
N ILE A 403 2.23 36.74 -39.39
CA ILE A 403 1.60 36.11 -38.23
C ILE A 403 2.48 34.98 -37.72
N GLY A 404 3.01 35.12 -36.51
CA GLY A 404 3.73 34.03 -35.85
C GLY A 404 2.79 33.12 -35.07
N VAL A 405 2.99 31.81 -35.17
CA VAL A 405 2.28 30.81 -34.37
C VAL A 405 3.27 30.10 -33.46
N THR A 406 3.11 30.24 -32.15
CA THR A 406 4.00 29.63 -31.14
C THR A 406 3.19 28.97 -30.02
N SER A 407 3.87 28.31 -29.08
CA SER A 407 3.27 27.67 -27.92
C SER A 407 4.20 27.76 -26.70
N PRO A 408 3.67 27.59 -25.46
CA PRO A 408 4.54 27.48 -24.28
C PRO A 408 5.46 26.28 -24.37
N LYS A 409 4.94 25.10 -24.72
CA LYS A 409 5.68 23.84 -24.79
C LYS A 409 5.58 23.19 -26.16
N SER A 410 6.58 22.38 -26.48
CA SER A 410 6.54 21.50 -27.65
C SER A 410 5.32 20.57 -27.59
N HIS A 411 4.75 20.23 -28.76
CA HIS A 411 3.58 19.34 -28.93
C HIS A 411 2.20 19.91 -28.52
N ASP A 412 2.09 21.21 -28.23
CA ASP A 412 0.79 21.88 -28.06
C ASP A 412 -0.04 21.96 -29.37
N GLY A 413 0.60 21.70 -30.50
CA GLY A 413 -0.04 21.61 -31.82
C GLY A 413 0.01 22.90 -32.64
N LYS A 414 0.91 23.83 -32.27
CA LYS A 414 1.24 25.06 -33.03
C LYS A 414 1.40 24.83 -34.53
N THR A 415 2.16 23.81 -34.94
CA THR A 415 2.41 23.47 -36.34
C THR A 415 1.14 23.03 -37.07
N THR A 416 0.26 22.29 -36.39
CA THR A 416 -1.05 21.90 -36.92
C THR A 416 -1.93 23.13 -37.12
N ILE A 417 -1.98 24.03 -36.14
CA ILE A 417 -2.76 25.27 -36.26
C ILE A 417 -2.20 26.18 -37.36
N ALA A 418 -0.88 26.36 -37.43
CA ALA A 418 -0.21 27.17 -38.44
C ALA A 418 -0.52 26.69 -39.87
N TYR A 419 -0.33 25.39 -40.13
CA TYR A 419 -0.63 24.80 -41.44
C TYR A 419 -2.10 24.94 -41.83
N ASN A 420 -3.03 24.63 -40.92
CA ASN A 420 -4.45 24.70 -41.24
C ASN A 420 -4.97 26.13 -41.38
N LEU A 421 -4.41 27.08 -40.64
CA LEU A 421 -4.73 28.50 -40.83
C LEU A 421 -4.23 29.00 -42.19
N ALA A 422 -3.06 28.52 -42.65
CA ALA A 422 -2.54 28.82 -43.98
C ALA A 422 -3.39 28.23 -45.09
N LEU A 423 -3.74 26.95 -44.97
CA LEU A 423 -4.60 26.25 -45.92
C LEU A 423 -5.98 26.90 -46.03
N LEU A 424 -6.60 27.23 -44.90
CA LEU A 424 -7.90 27.92 -44.88
C LEU A 424 -7.82 29.31 -45.53
N SER A 425 -6.73 30.05 -45.29
CA SER A 425 -6.54 31.37 -45.86
C SER A 425 -6.41 31.31 -47.38
N ALA A 426 -5.63 30.36 -47.89
CA ALA A 426 -5.46 30.08 -49.32
C ALA A 426 -6.76 29.63 -50.01
N GLN A 427 -7.50 28.70 -49.41
CA GLN A 427 -8.80 28.24 -49.94
C GLN A 427 -9.86 29.35 -49.99
N SER A 428 -9.72 30.37 -49.15
CA SER A 428 -10.59 31.55 -49.20
C SER A 428 -10.15 32.58 -50.25
N GLY A 429 -9.15 32.26 -51.09
CA GLY A 429 -8.64 33.12 -52.16
C GLY A 429 -7.49 34.05 -51.78
N SER A 430 -6.98 34.01 -50.53
CA SER A 430 -5.88 34.89 -50.11
C SER A 430 -4.52 34.29 -50.49
N ARG A 431 -3.63 35.08 -51.09
CA ARG A 431 -2.25 34.64 -51.41
C ARG A 431 -1.50 34.44 -50.10
N THR A 432 -1.18 33.19 -49.77
CA THR A 432 -0.68 32.83 -48.44
C THR A 432 0.70 32.16 -48.54
N LEU A 433 1.66 32.67 -47.79
CA LEU A 433 2.99 32.08 -47.60
C LEU A 433 3.07 31.43 -46.22
N LEU A 434 3.43 30.14 -46.16
CA LEU A 434 3.71 29.40 -44.94
C LEU A 434 5.21 29.20 -44.78
N ILE A 435 5.77 29.65 -43.66
CA ILE A 435 7.20 29.53 -43.35
C ILE A 435 7.38 28.60 -42.14
N ASP A 436 8.14 27.51 -42.31
CA ASP A 436 8.59 26.67 -41.19
C ASP A 436 9.86 27.27 -40.57
N ALA A 437 9.69 28.13 -39.57
CA ALA A 437 10.79 28.77 -38.84
C ALA A 437 11.21 27.96 -37.59
N ASN A 438 10.70 26.75 -37.41
CA ASN A 438 11.19 25.83 -36.39
C ASN A 438 12.39 25.04 -36.92
N LEU A 439 13.50 25.74 -37.18
CA LEU A 439 14.70 25.17 -37.80
C LEU A 439 15.33 24.03 -36.99
N ARG A 440 15.03 23.95 -35.68
CA ARG A 440 15.50 22.87 -34.79
C ARG A 440 14.76 21.55 -35.01
N ASN A 441 13.46 21.61 -35.27
CA ASN A 441 12.65 20.44 -35.54
C ASN A 441 11.60 20.76 -36.62
N PRO A 442 12.03 20.90 -37.88
CA PRO A 442 11.20 21.40 -38.97
C PRO A 442 10.21 20.31 -39.39
N THR A 443 9.02 20.36 -38.79
CA THR A 443 8.02 19.29 -38.90
C THR A 443 7.27 19.39 -40.23
N LEU A 444 7.06 20.60 -40.75
CA LEU A 444 6.41 20.81 -42.05
C LEU A 444 7.39 20.56 -43.19
N ALA A 445 8.67 20.93 -43.03
CA ALA A 445 9.68 20.64 -44.04
C ALA A 445 9.84 19.13 -44.27
N LYS A 446 9.72 18.29 -43.21
CA LYS A 446 9.70 16.82 -43.34
C LYS A 446 8.53 16.29 -44.19
N CYS A 447 7.43 17.03 -44.27
CA CYS A 447 6.26 16.69 -45.06
C CYS A 447 6.35 17.18 -46.51
N PHE A 448 6.91 18.37 -46.74
CA PHE A 448 6.80 19.08 -48.02
C PHE A 448 8.10 19.28 -48.78
N CYS A 449 9.26 19.26 -48.12
CA CYS A 449 10.54 19.40 -48.81
C CYS A 449 11.08 18.03 -49.26
N GLU A 450 11.55 17.95 -50.50
CA GLU A 450 12.33 16.81 -50.99
C GLU A 450 13.76 16.82 -50.43
N ARG A 451 14.53 15.77 -50.71
CA ARG A 451 15.86 15.52 -50.11
C ARG A 451 16.88 16.62 -50.39
N ASP A 452 16.74 17.39 -51.47
CA ASP A 452 17.72 18.41 -51.88
C ASP A 452 17.08 19.81 -51.90
N GLY A 453 17.32 20.62 -50.86
CA GLY A 453 16.86 22.01 -50.89
C GLY A 453 17.17 22.85 -49.65
N GLU A 454 18.07 23.81 -49.79
CA GLU A 454 18.29 24.94 -48.88
C GLU A 454 17.26 26.06 -49.11
N LEU A 455 15.96 25.72 -49.18
CA LEU A 455 14.92 26.67 -49.58
C LEU A 455 14.80 27.86 -48.60
N PHE A 456 14.93 27.60 -47.29
CA PHE A 456 14.93 28.64 -46.28
C PHE A 456 16.13 29.60 -46.40
N THR A 457 17.33 29.07 -46.63
CA THR A 457 18.54 29.88 -46.81
C THR A 457 18.45 30.72 -48.08
N LYS A 458 18.01 30.13 -49.19
CA LYS A 458 17.79 30.83 -50.47
C LYS A 458 16.76 31.95 -50.34
N PHE A 459 15.72 31.73 -49.52
CA PHE A 459 14.69 32.73 -49.26
C PHE A 459 15.28 33.97 -48.58
N ILE A 460 16.09 33.73 -47.54
CA ILE A 460 16.77 34.79 -46.79
C ILE A 460 17.76 35.54 -47.67
N THR A 461 18.58 34.83 -48.46
CA THR A 461 19.60 35.45 -49.33
C THR A 461 19.01 36.12 -50.58
N GLY A 462 17.77 35.79 -50.93
CA GLY A 462 17.05 36.42 -52.04
C GLY A 462 17.43 35.91 -53.43
N VAL A 463 17.91 34.68 -53.51
CA VAL A 463 18.24 34.04 -54.79
C VAL A 463 16.97 33.49 -55.43
N ASP A 464 16.43 34.20 -56.43
CA ASP A 464 15.36 33.81 -57.36
C ASP A 464 14.02 33.35 -56.73
N GLU A 465 13.02 34.26 -56.67
CA GLU A 465 11.75 34.05 -55.94
C GLU A 465 10.92 32.84 -56.44
N ALA A 466 10.98 32.52 -57.73
CA ALA A 466 10.22 31.42 -58.32
C ALA A 466 10.79 30.02 -57.98
N LEU A 467 12.09 29.94 -57.68
CA LEU A 467 12.81 28.70 -57.33
C LEU A 467 12.88 28.43 -55.83
N THR A 468 12.43 29.38 -55.01
CA THR A 468 12.63 29.36 -53.56
C THR A 468 11.42 28.82 -52.78
N VAL A 469 10.26 28.72 -53.44
CA VAL A 469 8.98 28.45 -52.78
C VAL A 469 8.32 27.20 -53.35
N VAL A 470 7.88 26.30 -52.48
CA VAL A 470 7.12 25.10 -52.88
C VAL A 470 5.63 25.45 -52.92
N ARG A 471 4.96 25.23 -54.05
CA ARG A 471 3.51 25.42 -54.16
C ARG A 471 2.77 24.21 -53.59
N LEU A 472 2.08 24.38 -52.48
CA LEU A 472 1.35 23.29 -51.81
C LEU A 472 -0.10 23.15 -52.27
N ALA A 473 -0.73 24.27 -52.62
CA ALA A 473 -2.09 24.34 -53.15
C ALA A 473 -2.26 25.65 -53.93
N ASP A 474 -3.45 25.87 -54.50
CA ASP A 474 -3.78 27.17 -55.07
C ASP A 474 -3.74 28.27 -54.01
N ASN A 475 -2.99 29.33 -54.30
CA ASN A 475 -2.69 30.44 -53.40
C ASN A 475 -1.96 30.05 -52.11
N LEU A 476 -1.39 28.84 -52.00
CA LEU A 476 -0.58 28.42 -50.86
C LEU A 476 0.85 28.06 -51.27
N SER A 477 1.77 28.87 -50.76
CA SER A 477 3.20 28.79 -50.96
C SER A 477 3.89 28.38 -49.66
N PHE A 478 4.98 27.61 -49.73
CA PHE A 478 5.70 27.10 -48.57
C PHE A 478 7.21 27.31 -48.67
N VAL A 479 7.81 27.68 -47.54
CA VAL A 479 9.27 27.80 -47.34
C VAL A 479 9.66 27.08 -46.05
N GLY A 480 10.71 26.28 -46.11
CA GLY A 480 11.22 25.56 -44.94
C GLY A 480 12.62 25.00 -45.17
N GLN A 481 13.26 24.53 -44.10
CA GLN A 481 14.60 23.94 -44.17
C GLN A 481 14.54 22.45 -43.87
N ASN A 482 15.19 21.64 -44.71
CA ASN A 482 15.28 20.20 -44.47
C ASN A 482 16.30 19.89 -43.35
N ASN A 483 16.12 18.74 -42.71
CA ASN A 483 16.80 18.31 -41.48
C ASN A 483 18.31 18.07 -41.64
N PHE A 484 18.85 18.07 -42.86
CA PHE A 484 20.26 17.84 -43.14
C PHE A 484 21.13 19.10 -42.99
N ALA A 485 20.51 20.29 -42.85
CA ALA A 485 21.21 21.56 -42.74
C ALA A 485 20.72 22.36 -41.51
N ILE A 486 20.58 21.73 -40.34
CA ILE A 486 20.16 22.46 -39.12
C ILE A 486 21.25 23.49 -38.78
N PRO A 487 20.94 24.80 -38.74
CA PRO A 487 21.94 25.80 -38.43
C PRO A 487 22.40 25.73 -36.98
N ALA A 488 23.67 26.06 -36.72
CA ALA A 488 24.24 26.07 -35.36
C ALA A 488 23.51 27.06 -34.43
N HIS A 489 23.11 28.23 -34.96
CA HIS A 489 22.40 29.27 -34.22
C HIS A 489 21.12 29.73 -34.94
N PRO A 490 20.00 29.00 -34.79
CA PRO A 490 18.73 29.33 -35.44
C PRO A 490 18.18 30.73 -35.10
N ALA A 491 18.31 31.16 -33.84
CA ALA A 491 17.82 32.47 -33.39
C ALA A 491 18.45 33.63 -34.18
N ASP A 492 19.76 33.59 -34.40
CA ASP A 492 20.51 34.65 -35.07
C ASP A 492 20.07 34.80 -36.54
N ILE A 493 19.77 33.67 -37.20
CA ILE A 493 19.24 33.65 -38.57
C ILE A 493 17.84 34.27 -38.61
N LEU A 494 17.01 34.05 -37.60
CA LEU A 494 15.66 34.61 -37.56
C LEU A 494 15.63 36.10 -37.20
N SER A 495 16.67 36.62 -36.52
CA SER A 495 16.78 38.04 -36.16
C SER A 495 17.64 38.87 -37.12
N CYS A 496 18.28 38.26 -38.13
CA CYS A 496 19.18 38.97 -39.02
C CYS A 496 18.44 39.91 -39.99
N ASP A 497 19.13 40.94 -40.47
CA ASP A 497 18.57 41.92 -41.42
C ASP A 497 18.11 41.25 -42.74
N ALA A 498 18.78 40.18 -43.16
CA ALA A 498 18.39 39.44 -44.36
C ALA A 498 17.01 38.79 -44.21
N MET A 499 16.66 38.29 -43.02
CA MET A 499 15.32 37.76 -42.74
C MET A 499 14.27 38.88 -42.77
N HIS A 500 14.60 40.06 -42.23
CA HIS A 500 13.73 41.23 -42.31
C HIS A 500 13.48 41.65 -43.78
N GLN A 501 14.53 41.72 -44.59
CA GLN A 501 14.42 42.03 -46.02
C GLN A 501 13.63 40.95 -46.78
N ALA A 502 13.80 39.67 -46.44
CA ALA A 502 13.05 38.58 -47.07
C ALA A 502 11.54 38.67 -46.75
N LEU A 503 11.19 38.97 -45.51
CA LEU A 503 9.78 39.21 -45.13
C LEU A 503 9.21 40.45 -45.82
N GLN A 504 9.98 41.55 -45.93
CA GLN A 504 9.55 42.74 -46.66
C GLN A 504 9.32 42.47 -48.15
N ARG A 505 10.19 41.68 -48.81
CA ARG A 505 9.99 41.26 -50.21
C ARG A 505 8.71 40.42 -50.36
N ALA A 506 8.50 39.47 -49.46
CA ALA A 506 7.29 38.65 -49.46
C ALA A 506 6.01 39.47 -49.21
N GLN A 507 6.09 40.60 -48.50
CA GLN A 507 4.92 41.43 -48.22
C GLN A 507 4.24 41.98 -49.48
N GLY A 508 4.94 42.18 -50.60
CA GLY A 508 4.33 42.64 -51.85
C GLY A 508 3.52 41.55 -52.59
N ASN A 509 3.88 40.29 -52.40
CA ASN A 509 3.39 39.17 -53.21
C ASN A 509 2.32 38.32 -52.51
N PHE A 510 2.25 38.38 -51.18
CA PHE A 510 1.34 37.60 -50.37
C PHE A 510 0.48 38.51 -49.49
N ASP A 511 -0.76 38.11 -49.23
CA ASP A 511 -1.68 38.82 -48.33
C ASP A 511 -1.49 38.37 -46.87
N TYR A 512 -1.13 37.08 -46.68
CA TYR A 512 -0.84 36.49 -45.38
C TYR A 512 0.51 35.76 -45.40
N ILE A 513 1.34 36.03 -44.40
CA ILE A 513 2.59 35.30 -44.16
C ILE A 513 2.46 34.63 -42.78
N ILE A 514 2.31 33.32 -42.76
CA ILE A 514 2.13 32.54 -41.52
C ILE A 514 3.44 31.81 -41.21
N ILE A 515 3.95 32.01 -40.00
CA ILE A 515 5.27 31.53 -39.59
C ILE A 515 5.08 30.54 -38.42
N ASP A 516 5.43 29.27 -38.61
CA ASP A 516 5.47 28.27 -37.53
C ASP A 516 6.76 28.44 -36.73
N LEU A 517 6.63 28.79 -35.46
CA LEU A 517 7.74 29.09 -34.56
C LEU A 517 7.98 27.92 -33.59
N PRO A 518 9.18 27.78 -33.01
CA PRO A 518 9.39 26.86 -31.89
C PRO A 518 8.63 27.29 -30.62
N ALA A 519 8.58 26.39 -29.64
CA ALA A 519 7.95 26.66 -28.34
C ALA A 519 8.81 27.62 -27.49
N MET A 520 8.17 28.56 -26.79
CA MET A 520 8.86 29.68 -26.13
C MET A 520 9.54 29.36 -24.80
N LEU A 521 9.10 28.34 -24.08
CA LEU A 521 9.77 27.89 -22.86
C LEU A 521 10.97 26.99 -23.18
N ASP A 522 10.92 26.31 -24.33
CA ASP A 522 11.98 25.41 -24.76
C ASP A 522 13.11 26.19 -25.47
N HIS A 523 12.77 27.23 -26.24
CA HIS A 523 13.70 27.92 -27.13
C HIS A 523 13.47 29.44 -27.19
N VAL A 524 14.55 30.19 -27.50
CA VAL A 524 14.54 31.66 -27.60
C VAL A 524 14.15 32.15 -29.00
N ASP A 525 14.17 31.28 -30.00
CA ASP A 525 14.07 31.66 -31.42
C ASP A 525 12.74 32.38 -31.76
N ALA A 526 11.63 32.02 -31.10
CA ALA A 526 10.34 32.71 -31.25
C ALA A 526 10.37 34.17 -30.76
N ARG A 527 11.20 34.48 -29.75
CA ARG A 527 11.41 35.85 -29.25
C ARG A 527 12.28 36.67 -30.19
N ALA A 528 13.26 36.01 -30.83
CA ALA A 528 14.18 36.66 -31.76
C ALA A 528 13.48 37.27 -32.97
N ILE A 529 12.51 36.55 -33.56
CA ILE A 529 11.73 37.03 -34.72
C ILE A 529 10.53 37.91 -34.35
N ALA A 530 10.15 37.97 -33.07
CA ALA A 530 8.96 38.69 -32.61
C ALA A 530 8.86 40.15 -33.11
N PRO A 531 9.95 40.94 -33.18
CA PRO A 531 9.92 42.30 -33.70
C PRO A 531 9.55 42.42 -35.19
N LEU A 532 9.67 41.34 -35.96
CA LEU A 532 9.32 41.28 -37.39
C LEU A 532 7.87 40.84 -37.65
N LEU A 533 7.15 40.37 -36.63
CA LEU A 533 5.78 39.85 -36.75
C LEU A 533 4.74 40.95 -36.51
N ASP A 534 3.67 41.04 -37.30
CA ASP A 534 2.58 41.97 -36.98
C ASP A 534 1.72 41.46 -35.82
N ARG A 535 1.47 40.15 -35.77
CA ARG A 535 0.67 39.51 -34.72
C ARG A 535 1.23 38.14 -34.34
N VAL A 536 0.97 37.73 -33.10
CA VAL A 536 1.33 36.41 -32.58
C VAL A 536 0.09 35.66 -32.11
N LEU A 537 -0.05 34.41 -32.55
CA LEU A 537 -1.06 33.47 -32.09
C LEU A 537 -0.38 32.46 -31.14
N MET A 538 -0.84 32.43 -29.88
CA MET A 538 -0.34 31.48 -28.89
C MET A 538 -1.23 30.24 -28.85
N VAL A 539 -0.65 29.05 -29.02
CA VAL A 539 -1.38 27.78 -28.97
C VAL A 539 -1.01 27.05 -27.69
N CYS A 540 -2.01 26.64 -26.91
CA CYS A 540 -1.82 25.82 -25.72
C CYS A 540 -2.64 24.54 -25.83
N ARG A 541 -2.16 23.44 -25.26
CA ARG A 541 -2.94 22.21 -25.17
C ARG A 541 -3.93 22.25 -24.00
N TRP A 542 -5.07 21.61 -24.17
CA TRP A 542 -5.99 21.33 -23.06
C TRP A 542 -5.27 20.60 -21.92
N GLY A 543 -5.41 21.11 -20.71
CA GLY A 543 -4.74 20.58 -19.53
C GLY A 543 -3.30 21.05 -19.34
N SER A 544 -2.75 21.92 -20.20
CA SER A 544 -1.45 22.56 -19.94
C SER A 544 -1.54 23.49 -18.73
N PRO A 545 -0.48 23.62 -17.91
CA PRO A 545 -0.47 24.52 -16.75
C PRO A 545 -0.68 25.98 -17.14
N ILE A 546 -1.53 26.71 -16.42
CA ILE A 546 -1.74 28.15 -16.66
C ILE A 546 -0.45 28.94 -16.41
N ALA A 547 0.33 28.55 -15.40
CA ALA A 547 1.62 29.15 -15.06
C ALA A 547 2.64 29.13 -16.22
N ASP A 548 2.57 28.14 -17.13
CA ASP A 548 3.45 28.09 -18.30
C ASP A 548 3.10 29.23 -19.29
N LEU A 549 1.81 29.55 -19.44
CA LEU A 549 1.35 30.67 -20.26
C LEU A 549 1.67 32.01 -19.62
N GLU A 550 1.50 32.14 -18.31
CA GLU A 550 1.89 33.34 -17.54
C GLU A 550 3.37 33.65 -17.77
N ARG A 551 4.25 32.67 -17.53
CA ARG A 551 5.70 32.81 -17.77
C ARG A 551 6.02 33.19 -19.21
N CYS A 552 5.28 32.68 -20.18
CA CYS A 552 5.47 33.01 -21.58
C CYS A 552 5.15 34.48 -21.87
N LEU A 553 4.06 35.01 -21.29
CA LEU A 553 3.62 36.39 -21.52
C LEU A 553 4.44 37.40 -20.72
N GLU A 554 4.86 37.05 -19.50
CA GLU A 554 5.72 37.90 -18.66
C GLU A 554 7.13 38.05 -19.23
N ASN A 555 7.73 36.96 -19.73
CA ASN A 555 9.12 36.96 -20.19
C ASN A 555 9.31 37.42 -21.65
N ALA A 556 8.24 37.79 -22.36
CA ALA A 556 8.29 38.17 -23.77
C ALA A 556 7.33 39.33 -24.08
N GLU A 557 7.68 40.53 -23.63
CA GLU A 557 6.88 41.76 -23.77
C GLU A 557 6.48 42.06 -25.23
N VAL A 558 7.41 41.89 -26.19
CA VAL A 558 7.13 42.09 -27.63
C VAL A 558 6.08 41.10 -28.14
N ILE A 559 6.08 39.87 -27.63
CA ILE A 559 5.09 38.86 -28.01
C ILE A 559 3.75 39.16 -27.34
N SER A 560 3.76 39.56 -26.07
CA SER A 560 2.57 39.93 -25.31
C SER A 560 1.84 41.12 -25.96
N SER A 561 2.57 42.18 -26.34
CA SER A 561 2.01 43.36 -27.01
C SER A 561 1.43 43.08 -28.39
N ARG A 562 1.95 42.06 -29.10
CA ARG A 562 1.48 41.65 -30.43
C ARG A 562 0.54 40.44 -30.40
N LEU A 563 0.16 39.97 -29.21
CA LEU A 563 -0.70 38.80 -29.04
C LEU A 563 -2.09 39.05 -29.64
N LEU A 564 -2.46 38.26 -30.64
CA LEU A 564 -3.83 38.23 -31.18
C LEU A 564 -4.79 37.56 -30.19
N GLY A 565 -4.31 36.48 -29.57
CA GLY A 565 -5.04 35.71 -28.58
C GLY A 565 -4.45 34.32 -28.38
N ILE A 566 -5.03 33.58 -27.43
CA ILE A 566 -4.66 32.21 -27.11
C ILE A 566 -5.68 31.24 -27.69
N VAL A 567 -5.19 30.15 -28.29
CA VAL A 567 -5.98 29.05 -28.84
C VAL A 567 -5.78 27.82 -27.96
N ILE A 568 -6.87 27.27 -27.44
CA ILE A 568 -6.84 26.01 -26.68
C ILE A 568 -7.04 24.87 -27.68
N ASN A 569 -6.03 24.02 -27.84
CA ASN A 569 -6.06 22.89 -28.77
C ASN A 569 -6.29 21.57 -28.02
N LYS A 570 -6.79 20.55 -28.72
CA LYS A 570 -7.00 19.18 -28.18
C LYS A 570 -8.02 19.11 -27.03
N SER A 571 -9.07 19.92 -27.07
CA SER A 571 -10.15 19.89 -26.08
C SER A 571 -10.94 18.57 -26.12
N PRO A 572 -11.21 17.92 -24.98
CA PRO A 572 -12.03 16.71 -24.90
C PRO A 572 -13.54 17.00 -24.87
N GLU A 573 -13.95 18.25 -24.60
CA GLU A 573 -15.37 18.62 -24.38
C GLU A 573 -16.19 18.56 -25.67
N THR A 574 -15.59 18.90 -26.81
CA THR A 574 -16.21 18.74 -28.12
C THR A 574 -16.00 17.30 -28.60
N ARG A 575 -16.99 16.42 -28.38
CA ARG A 575 -17.01 15.06 -28.92
C ARG A 575 -16.83 15.08 -30.45
N SER A 576 -15.62 14.79 -30.93
CA SER A 576 -15.40 14.55 -32.36
C SER A 576 -15.72 13.09 -32.70
N SER A 577 -16.95 12.79 -33.09
CA SER A 577 -17.23 11.58 -33.87
C SER A 577 -16.76 11.82 -35.30
N GLY A 578 -15.49 11.55 -35.58
CA GLY A 578 -14.91 11.71 -36.91
C GLY A 578 -13.40 11.49 -36.89
N PHE A 579 -12.91 10.75 -37.88
CA PHE A 579 -11.48 10.61 -38.12
C PHE A 579 -10.99 11.72 -39.04
N VAL A 580 -9.78 12.21 -38.77
CA VAL A 580 -9.11 13.20 -39.61
C VAL A 580 -7.91 12.59 -40.30
N ARG A 581 -7.60 13.10 -41.51
CA ARG A 581 -6.47 12.62 -42.32
C ARG A 581 -5.18 13.31 -41.87
N PRO A 582 -4.05 12.60 -41.78
CA PRO A 582 -2.75 13.24 -41.64
C PRO A 582 -2.41 13.99 -42.94
N ILE A 583 -1.49 14.96 -42.87
CA ILE A 583 -0.90 15.57 -44.06
C ILE A 583 -0.30 14.44 -44.92
N LYS A 584 -0.75 14.32 -46.17
CA LYS A 584 -0.13 13.43 -47.14
C LYS A 584 1.08 14.13 -47.77
N LYS A 585 2.16 13.38 -48.01
CA LYS A 585 3.18 13.83 -48.97
C LYS A 585 2.52 14.02 -50.34
N PRO A 586 2.87 15.07 -51.10
CA PRO A 586 2.39 15.18 -52.48
C PRO A 586 2.69 13.86 -53.21
N GLU A 587 1.67 13.25 -53.80
CA GLU A 587 1.86 12.13 -54.72
C GLU A 587 2.65 12.66 -55.92
N GLN A 588 3.69 11.92 -56.32
CA GLN A 588 4.43 12.18 -57.54
C GLN A 588 3.40 12.35 -58.67
N SER A 589 3.27 13.58 -59.20
CA SER A 589 2.81 13.71 -60.57
C SER A 589 3.84 12.94 -61.37
N ASP A 590 3.44 11.80 -61.92
CA ASP A 590 4.25 10.99 -62.82
C ASP A 590 4.70 11.92 -63.94
N GLY A 591 5.94 12.38 -63.83
CA GLY A 591 6.58 13.22 -64.81
C GLY A 591 6.97 12.33 -65.98
N THR A 592 5.99 11.93 -66.79
CA THR A 592 6.23 11.78 -68.22
C THR A 592 6.65 13.17 -68.72
N VAL A 593 7.96 13.41 -68.62
CA VAL A 593 8.66 14.31 -69.52
C VAL A 593 8.44 13.71 -70.90
N ASP A 594 7.39 14.17 -71.59
CA ASP A 594 7.34 14.06 -73.03
C ASP A 594 8.57 14.80 -73.56
N ARG A 595 9.60 14.02 -73.88
CA ARG A 595 10.62 14.40 -74.84
C ARG A 595 9.89 14.62 -76.16
N VAL A 596 9.48 15.86 -76.40
CA VAL A 596 9.21 16.32 -77.76
C VAL A 596 10.57 16.58 -78.39
N GLU A 597 11.06 15.60 -79.14
CA GLU A 597 11.95 15.84 -80.26
C GLU A 597 11.16 16.62 -81.33
N ALA A 598 11.60 17.85 -81.60
CA ALA A 598 11.56 18.51 -82.90
C ALA A 598 12.46 19.76 -82.86
#